data_AF-A0A7G2JYE5-F1
#
_entry.id   AF-A0A7G2JYE5-F1
#
_cell.length_a   1.000
_cell.length_b   1.000
_cell.length_c   1.000
_cell.angle_alpha   90.00
_cell.angle_beta   90.00
_cell.angle_gamma   90.00
#
_symmetry.space_group_name_H-M   'P 1'
#
loop_
_entity.id
_entity.type
_entity.pdbx_description
1 polymer ?
#
loop_
_entity_poly.entity_id
_entity_poly.type
_entity_poly.pdbx_seq_one_letter_code
_entity_poly.pdbx_strand_id
1 'polypeptide(L)'
;MGYNLALVDTMMPQLLSMMLIEFHKNRINNLEKNITAICQNNPTLFNTDLDGLKVKVKKLLVAILLGFFAGSKWDGKYLANGTIVVKNDGSQVAYHITDLATLEDYLFNHIHFDTPSTTRHRYGSLISENGELYFKL
;
A
#
# COMPACT_ATOMS: atom_id res chain seq x y z
N MET A 1 2.81 10.40 -8.26
CA MET A 1 3.11 9.14 -7.55
C MET A 1 4.20 8.26 -8.19
N GLY A 2 4.20 8.01 -9.52
CA GLY A 2 5.17 7.10 -10.16
C GLY A 2 6.66 7.38 -9.86
N TYR A 3 7.07 8.65 -9.86
CA TYR A 3 8.42 9.05 -9.45
C TYR A 3 8.76 8.61 -8.01
N ASN A 4 7.88 8.90 -7.04
CA ASN A 4 8.13 8.55 -5.64
C ASN A 4 8.19 7.03 -5.45
N LEU A 5 7.33 6.27 -6.15
CA LEU A 5 7.37 4.80 -6.10
C LEU A 5 8.70 4.27 -6.64
N ALA A 6 9.14 4.78 -7.80
CA ALA A 6 10.44 4.43 -8.38
C ALA A 6 11.62 4.85 -7.49
N LEU A 7 11.46 5.92 -6.69
CA LEU A 7 12.46 6.36 -5.71
C LEU A 7 12.58 5.37 -4.53
N VAL A 8 11.49 4.71 -4.12
CA VAL A 8 11.53 3.62 -3.14
C VAL A 8 12.22 2.40 -3.74
N ASP A 9 11.77 1.98 -4.93
CA ASP A 9 12.39 0.92 -5.72
C ASP A 9 11.92 1.00 -7.18
N THR A 10 12.82 0.78 -8.13
CA THR A 10 12.51 0.82 -9.58
C THR A 10 11.34 -0.11 -9.96
N MET A 11 11.17 -1.26 -9.29
CA MET A 11 10.07 -2.20 -9.58
C MET A 11 8.76 -1.85 -8.88
N MET A 12 8.78 -0.90 -7.94
CA MET A 12 7.63 -0.59 -7.08
C MET A 12 6.37 -0.17 -7.84
N PRO A 13 6.44 0.66 -8.90
CA PRO A 13 5.25 0.99 -9.69
C PRO A 13 4.55 -0.25 -10.26
N GLN A 14 5.32 -1.21 -10.77
CA GLN A 14 4.80 -2.44 -11.35
C GLN A 14 4.25 -3.38 -10.26
N LEU A 15 5.00 -3.57 -9.17
CA LEU A 15 4.58 -4.39 -8.05
C LEU A 15 3.26 -3.88 -7.44
N LEU A 16 3.18 -2.59 -7.13
CA LEU A 16 1.97 -2.00 -6.54
C LEU A 16 0.78 -2.08 -7.50
N SER A 17 1.00 -1.90 -8.80
CA SER A 17 -0.05 -2.08 -9.82
C SER A 17 -0.60 -3.51 -9.81
N MET A 18 0.27 -4.51 -9.77
CA MET A 18 -0.15 -5.91 -9.70
C MET A 18 -0.89 -6.22 -8.39
N MET A 19 -0.43 -5.67 -7.27
CA MET A 19 -1.10 -5.83 -5.97
C MET A 19 -2.50 -5.24 -5.96
N LEU A 20 -2.70 -4.06 -6.55
CA LEU A 20 -4.01 -3.44 -6.71
C LEU A 20 -4.93 -4.27 -7.62
N ILE A 21 -4.39 -4.78 -8.73
CA ILE A 21 -5.16 -5.67 -9.64
C ILE A 21 -5.60 -6.93 -8.89
N GLU A 22 -4.69 -7.58 -8.16
CA GLU A 22 -4.97 -8.78 -7.37
C GLU A 22 -6.04 -8.52 -6.30
N PHE A 23 -5.95 -7.39 -5.61
CA PHE A 23 -6.96 -6.96 -4.64
C PHE A 23 -8.34 -6.75 -5.29
N HIS A 24 -8.41 -6.00 -6.39
CA HIS A 24 -9.70 -5.68 -7.01
C HIS A 24 -10.33 -6.87 -7.74
N LYS A 25 -9.53 -7.74 -8.35
CA LYS A 25 -10.02 -8.93 -9.06
C LYS A 25 -10.36 -10.07 -8.11
N ASN A 26 -9.44 -10.43 -7.22
CA ASN A 26 -9.52 -11.65 -6.41
C ASN A 26 -9.88 -11.39 -4.95
N ARG A 27 -10.12 -10.12 -4.57
CA ARG A 27 -10.48 -9.70 -3.20
C ARG A 27 -9.44 -10.09 -2.13
N ILE A 28 -8.18 -10.24 -2.54
CA ILE A 28 -7.08 -10.55 -1.63
C ILE A 28 -6.54 -9.24 -1.04
N ASN A 29 -7.07 -8.85 0.12
CA ASN A 29 -6.72 -7.60 0.78
C ASN A 29 -5.49 -7.67 1.71
N ASN A 30 -5.18 -8.85 2.23
CA ASN A 30 -4.00 -9.09 3.05
C ASN A 30 -2.73 -9.10 2.18
N LEU A 31 -1.72 -8.32 2.60
CA LEU A 31 -0.50 -8.09 1.81
C LEU A 31 0.28 -9.39 1.54
N GLU A 32 0.43 -10.26 2.55
CA GLU A 32 1.16 -11.52 2.38
C GLU A 32 0.49 -12.44 1.36
N LYS A 33 -0.83 -12.65 1.49
CA LYS A 33 -1.59 -13.46 0.56
C LYS A 33 -1.55 -12.89 -0.86
N ASN A 34 -1.63 -11.57 -0.98
CA ASN A 34 -1.64 -10.85 -2.25
C ASN A 34 -0.31 -11.02 -3.00
N ILE A 35 0.82 -10.74 -2.34
CA ILE A 35 2.15 -10.90 -2.95
C ILE A 35 2.44 -12.37 -3.27
N THR A 36 2.02 -13.29 -2.39
CA THR A 36 2.17 -14.74 -2.64
C THR A 36 1.43 -15.16 -3.90
N ALA A 37 0.18 -14.72 -4.09
CA ALA A 37 -0.59 -15.01 -5.30
C ALA A 37 0.08 -14.43 -6.56
N ILE A 38 0.61 -13.20 -6.49
CA ILE A 38 1.32 -12.58 -7.61
C ILE A 38 2.57 -13.38 -7.99
N CYS A 39 3.38 -13.77 -7.01
CA CYS A 39 4.60 -14.54 -7.23
C CYS A 39 4.32 -15.92 -7.81
N GLN A 40 3.25 -16.59 -7.35
CA GLN A 40 2.82 -17.89 -7.87
C GLN A 40 2.30 -17.80 -9.31
N ASN A 41 1.52 -16.76 -9.61
CA ASN A 41 0.93 -16.57 -10.94
C ASN A 41 1.93 -16.01 -11.96
N ASN A 42 3.02 -15.38 -11.49
CA ASN A 42 3.98 -14.68 -12.35
C ASN A 42 5.43 -14.90 -11.88
N PRO A 43 5.94 -16.15 -11.89
CA PRO A 43 7.21 -16.51 -11.25
C PRO A 43 8.45 -15.83 -11.84
N THR A 44 8.38 -15.30 -13.06
CA THR A 44 9.49 -14.64 -13.76
C THR A 44 9.31 -13.13 -13.91
N LEU A 45 8.25 -12.55 -13.34
CA LEU A 45 7.92 -11.14 -13.53
C LEU A 45 8.89 -10.20 -12.80
N PHE A 46 9.43 -10.65 -11.67
CA PHE A 46 10.35 -9.88 -10.85
C PHE A 46 11.67 -10.60 -10.72
N ASN A 47 12.75 -9.82 -10.62
CA ASN A 47 14.11 -10.35 -10.48
C ASN A 47 14.44 -10.77 -9.03
N THR A 48 13.43 -10.96 -8.19
CA THR A 48 13.57 -11.29 -6.77
C THR A 48 12.48 -12.28 -6.37
N ASP A 49 12.71 -13.03 -5.30
CA ASP A 49 11.79 -14.02 -4.78
C ASP A 49 10.69 -13.41 -3.90
N LEU A 50 9.80 -14.26 -3.38
CA LEU A 50 8.70 -13.85 -2.52
C LEU A 50 9.19 -13.03 -1.31
N ASP A 51 10.29 -13.43 -0.68
CA ASP A 51 10.83 -12.73 0.49
C ASP A 51 11.42 -11.37 0.12
N GLY A 52 12.11 -11.28 -1.02
CA GLY A 52 12.55 -10.03 -1.59
C GLY A 52 11.39 -9.06 -1.85
N LEU A 53 10.29 -9.54 -2.44
CA LEU A 53 9.09 -8.74 -2.66
C LEU A 53 8.46 -8.27 -1.33
N LYS A 54 8.39 -9.14 -0.30
CA LYS A 54 7.92 -8.76 1.04
C LYS A 54 8.76 -7.61 1.62
N VAL A 55 10.09 -7.69 1.50
CA VAL A 55 11.01 -6.62 1.93
C VAL A 55 10.75 -5.31 1.17
N LYS A 56 10.52 -5.37 -0.15
CA LYS A 56 10.21 -4.17 -0.94
C LYS A 56 8.91 -3.51 -0.46
N VAL A 57 7.85 -4.30 -0.23
CA VAL A 57 6.56 -3.76 0.25
C VAL A 57 6.71 -3.16 1.65
N LYS A 58 7.43 -3.81 2.57
CA LYS A 58 7.75 -3.26 3.90
C LYS A 58 8.41 -1.88 3.82
N LYS A 59 9.40 -1.72 2.94
CA LYS A 59 10.07 -0.43 2.70
C LYS A 59 9.11 0.63 2.16
N LEU A 60 8.19 0.26 1.27
CA LEU A 60 7.15 1.19 0.80
C LEU A 60 6.25 1.66 1.96
N LEU A 61 5.84 0.75 2.84
CA LEU A 61 4.98 1.09 3.99
C LEU A 61 5.67 2.08 4.94
N VAL A 62 6.96 1.85 5.24
CA VAL A 62 7.75 2.77 6.06
C VAL A 62 7.91 4.12 5.38
N ALA A 63 8.19 4.15 4.08
CA ALA A 63 8.30 5.39 3.32
C ALA A 63 7.00 6.20 3.40
N ILE A 64 5.84 5.57 3.18
CA ILE A 64 4.51 6.19 3.29
C ILE A 64 4.28 6.73 4.70
N LEU A 65 4.60 5.95 5.73
CA LEU A 65 4.41 6.36 7.11
C LEU A 65 5.25 7.59 7.49
N LEU A 66 6.50 7.67 7.01
CA LEU A 66 7.48 8.63 7.52
C LEU A 66 7.76 9.83 6.61
N GLY A 67 7.24 9.90 5.38
CA GLY A 67 7.46 11.10 4.55
C GLY A 67 7.07 11.03 3.08
N PHE A 68 6.70 9.87 2.55
CA PHE A 68 6.18 9.74 1.20
C PHE A 68 4.71 10.17 1.15
N PHE A 69 4.41 11.14 0.29
CA PHE A 69 3.04 11.55 -0.03
C PHE A 69 2.77 11.42 -1.53
N ALA A 70 1.55 11.02 -1.92
CA ALA A 70 1.22 10.75 -3.33
C ALA A 70 1.19 12.03 -4.21
N GLY A 71 0.78 13.16 -3.63
CA GLY A 71 0.51 14.43 -4.30
C GLY A 71 1.72 15.37 -4.42
N SER A 72 2.83 15.08 -3.75
CA SER A 72 4.05 15.89 -3.79
C SER A 72 5.25 15.05 -4.20
N LYS A 73 6.25 15.68 -4.83
CA LYS A 73 7.52 15.03 -5.12
C LYS A 73 8.23 14.73 -3.79
N TRP A 74 8.60 13.47 -3.58
CA TRP A 74 9.35 13.07 -2.39
C TRP A 74 10.85 13.20 -2.66
N ASP A 75 11.60 13.69 -1.67
CA ASP A 75 13.06 13.88 -1.73
C ASP A 75 13.84 12.72 -1.10
N GLY A 76 13.13 11.67 -0.66
CA GLY A 76 13.71 10.49 -0.02
C GLY A 76 13.97 10.65 1.48
N LYS A 77 13.66 11.81 2.07
CA LYS A 77 13.89 12.06 3.51
C LYS A 77 12.66 11.70 4.33
N TYR A 78 12.92 11.19 5.53
CA TYR A 78 11.89 11.02 6.54
C TYR A 78 11.66 12.34 7.29
N LEU A 79 10.39 12.64 7.52
CA LEU A 79 9.91 13.79 8.28
C LEU A 79 9.73 13.46 9.77
N ALA A 80 9.77 12.18 10.12
CA ALA A 80 9.63 11.69 11.49
C ALA A 80 10.64 10.57 11.78
N ASN A 81 11.06 10.48 13.03
CA ASN A 81 11.97 9.43 13.53
C ASN A 81 11.22 8.23 14.14
N GLY A 82 9.89 8.19 14.03
CA GLY A 82 9.07 7.17 14.67
C GLY A 82 7.58 7.46 14.55
N THR A 83 6.78 6.60 15.16
CA THR A 83 5.32 6.72 15.22
C THR A 83 4.79 6.19 16.56
N ILE A 84 3.62 6.68 16.98
CA ILE A 84 2.87 6.13 18.09
C ILE A 84 1.61 5.49 17.52
N VAL A 85 1.44 4.20 17.78
CA VAL A 85 0.25 3.45 17.39
C VAL A 85 -0.66 3.31 18.60
N VAL A 86 -1.88 3.81 18.48
CA VAL A 86 -2.94 3.67 19.48
C VAL A 86 -3.82 2.48 19.08
N LYS A 87 -3.91 1.48 19.94
CA LYS A 87 -4.75 0.30 19.73
C LYS A 87 -6.20 0.56 20.13
N ASN A 88 -7.09 -0.35 19.73
CA ASN A 88 -8.53 -0.25 20.02
C ASN A 88 -8.85 -0.25 21.53
N ASP A 89 -7.99 -0.83 22.37
CA ASP A 89 -8.11 -0.82 23.84
C ASP A 89 -7.53 0.45 24.49
N GLY A 90 -7.06 1.41 23.70
CA GLY A 90 -6.43 2.63 24.16
C GLY A 90 -4.96 2.48 24.56
N SER A 91 -4.39 1.27 24.50
CA SER A 91 -2.96 1.06 24.74
C SER A 91 -2.13 1.67 23.61
N GLN A 92 -0.93 2.15 23.95
CA GLN A 92 -0.06 2.87 23.03
C GLN A 92 1.25 2.10 22.86
N VAL A 93 1.70 1.98 21.61
CA VAL A 93 3.00 1.42 21.26
C VAL A 93 3.77 2.47 20.49
N ALA A 94 4.93 2.87 21.02
CA ALA A 94 5.83 3.78 20.33
C ALA A 94 6.87 2.98 19.55
N TYR A 95 6.93 3.21 18.25
CA TYR A 95 7.97 2.70 17.38
C TYR A 95 8.94 3.82 17.07
N HIS A 96 10.23 3.60 17.35
CA HIS A 96 11.29 4.48 16.91
C HIS A 96 12.01 3.84 15.72
N ILE A 97 12.51 4.65 14.79
CA ILE A 97 13.19 4.19 13.57
C ILE A 97 14.42 3.32 13.86
N THR A 98 14.97 3.39 15.08
CA THR A 98 16.05 2.51 15.54
C THR A 98 15.64 1.04 15.65
N ASP A 99 14.34 0.76 15.72
CA ASP A 99 13.77 -0.60 15.65
C ASP A 99 12.93 -0.74 14.37
N LEU A 100 13.59 -0.52 13.24
CA LEU A 100 12.96 -0.53 11.93
C LEU A 100 12.34 -1.89 11.57
N ALA A 101 13.00 -2.99 11.96
CA ALA A 101 12.51 -4.33 11.65
C ALA A 101 11.15 -4.61 12.30
N THR A 102 10.99 -4.26 13.58
CA THR A 102 9.70 -4.44 14.27
C THR A 102 8.63 -3.53 13.68
N LEU A 103 8.98 -2.30 13.30
CA LEU A 103 8.05 -1.40 12.62
C LEU A 103 7.61 -1.94 11.25
N GLU A 104 8.55 -2.43 10.45
CA GLU A 104 8.28 -3.04 9.13
C GLU A 104 7.33 -4.24 9.26
N ASP A 105 7.60 -5.15 10.20
CA ASP A 105 6.76 -6.32 10.45
C ASP A 105 5.37 -5.92 10.97
N TYR A 106 5.31 -4.95 11.88
CA TYR A 106 4.05 -4.44 12.39
C TYR A 106 3.18 -3.89 11.26
N LEU A 107 3.74 -3.01 10.43
CA LEU A 107 3.03 -2.40 9.31
C LEU A 107 2.55 -3.46 8.31
N PHE A 108 3.44 -4.38 7.92
CA PHE A 108 3.12 -5.41 6.93
C PHE A 108 2.00 -6.35 7.37
N ASN A 109 1.95 -6.68 8.67
CA ASN A 109 0.96 -7.60 9.22
C ASN A 109 -0.41 -6.95 9.49
N HIS A 110 -0.46 -5.63 9.66
CA HIS A 110 -1.69 -4.92 10.06
C HIS A 110 -2.29 -4.06 8.95
N ILE A 111 -1.50 -3.62 7.96
CA ILE A 111 -2.03 -2.87 6.81
C ILE A 111 -2.66 -3.83 5.81
N HIS A 112 -3.84 -3.45 5.33
CA HIS A 112 -4.62 -4.19 4.36
C HIS A 112 -5.08 -3.24 3.25
N PHE A 113 -5.28 -3.76 2.05
CA PHE A 113 -6.01 -3.01 1.03
C PHE A 113 -7.46 -2.80 1.48
N ASP A 114 -8.00 -1.63 1.17
CA ASP A 114 -9.38 -1.27 1.47
C ASP A 114 -10.05 -0.67 0.24
N THR A 115 -11.38 -0.73 0.20
CA THR A 115 -12.19 -0.02 -0.78
C THR A 115 -13.05 0.99 -0.04
N PRO A 116 -13.05 2.27 -0.45
CA PRO A 116 -13.93 3.26 0.13
C PRO A 116 -15.38 2.78 0.12
N SER A 117 -16.10 3.04 1.20
CA SER A 117 -17.52 2.69 1.30
C SER A 117 -18.30 3.31 0.13
N THR A 118 -18.88 2.46 -0.72
CA THR A 118 -19.69 2.85 -1.87
C THR A 118 -20.96 3.60 -1.43
N THR A 119 -21.51 3.28 -0.26
CA THR A 119 -22.69 3.95 0.31
C THR A 119 -22.34 5.32 0.87
N ARG A 120 -21.24 5.45 1.62
CA ARG A 120 -20.82 6.72 2.25
C ARG A 120 -20.41 7.75 1.20
N HIS A 121 -19.67 7.33 0.17
CA HIS A 121 -19.12 8.23 -0.85
C HIS A 121 -19.97 8.28 -2.13
N ARG A 122 -21.02 7.44 -2.24
CA ARG A 122 -21.83 7.25 -3.46
C ARG A 122 -20.95 7.04 -4.69
N TYR A 123 -19.88 6.29 -4.51
CA TYR A 123 -18.90 5.93 -5.53
C TYR A 123 -19.29 4.57 -6.15
N GLY A 124 -19.10 4.43 -7.45
CA GLY A 124 -19.44 3.22 -8.23
C GLY A 124 -20.89 3.15 -8.69
N SER A 125 -21.68 4.24 -8.53
CA SER A 125 -23.06 4.32 -9.01
C SER A 125 -23.15 5.03 -10.36
N LEU A 126 -24.12 4.63 -11.18
CA LEU A 126 -24.51 5.38 -12.37
C LEU A 126 -25.24 6.65 -11.95
N ILE A 127 -24.83 7.78 -12.51
CA ILE A 127 -25.49 9.08 -12.38
C ILE A 127 -25.93 9.55 -13.77
N SER A 128 -27.04 10.29 -13.83
CA SER A 128 -27.46 10.94 -15.07
C SER A 128 -27.29 12.45 -14.93
N GLU A 129 -26.55 13.05 -15.86
CA GLU A 129 -26.40 14.49 -16.00
C GLU A 129 -26.66 14.85 -17.46
N ASN A 130 -27.54 15.83 -17.71
CA ASN A 130 -27.90 16.29 -19.06
C ASN A 130 -28.39 15.19 -20.03
N GLY A 131 -28.99 14.11 -19.52
CA GLY A 131 -29.45 12.97 -20.33
C GLY A 131 -28.36 11.97 -20.70
N GLU A 132 -27.11 12.21 -20.28
CA GLU A 132 -26.01 11.25 -20.40
C GLU A 132 -25.82 10.48 -19.09
N LEU A 133 -25.31 9.24 -19.21
CA LEU A 133 -25.02 8.34 -18.09
C LEU A 133 -23.52 8.34 -17.80
N TYR A 134 -23.16 8.57 -16.54
CA TYR A 134 -21.78 8.58 -16.08
C TYR A 134 -21.59 7.60 -14.92
N PHE A 135 -20.38 7.05 -14.79
CA PHE A 135 -19.96 6.38 -13.56
C PHE A 135 -19.40 7.41 -12.59
N LYS A 136 -19.99 7.49 -11.40
CA LYS A 136 -19.42 8.29 -10.32
C LYS A 136 -18.21 7.55 -9.74
N LEU A 137 -17.02 8.05 -10.06
CA LEU A 137 -15.73 7.56 -9.56
C LEU A 137 -15.31 8.24 -8.25
#